data_AF-A0A6C0F3Q3-F1
#
_entry.id   AF-A0A6C0F3Q3-F1
#
_cell.length_a   1.000
_cell.length_b   1.000
_cell.length_c   1.000
_cell.angle_alpha   90.00
_cell.angle_beta   90.00
_cell.angle_gamma   90.00
#
_symmetry.space_group_name_H-M   'P 1'
#
loop_
_entity.id
_entity.type
_entity.pdbx_description
1 polymer ?
#
loop_
_entity_poly.entity_id
_entity_poly.type
_entity_poly.pdbx_seq_one_letter_code
_entity_poly.pdbx_strand_id
1 'polypeptide(L)'
;MSSKGSSRSSSKSVSTGSGSSITAIGLGELMLFALIFKLIYNIIIILYVTNLENKDCNCITDWRHDFIKYYSGVIILWTIIAFILHINKKTGYGNIINNIAMGFGLINIYCLYTYVGDLEKTKCLCAIEKTKKTHYFLYIWRYVIVAIIILALLSVIFGSMAQIK
;
A
#
# COMPACT_ATOMS: atom_id res chain seq x y z
N MET A 1 56.35 -51.15 -22.62
CA MET A 1 56.65 -49.91 -21.86
C MET A 1 56.57 -48.76 -22.84
N SER A 2 55.53 -47.93 -22.76
CA SER A 2 55.25 -46.87 -23.73
C SER A 2 55.16 -45.54 -22.98
N SER A 3 56.06 -44.63 -23.31
CA SER A 3 56.12 -43.25 -22.82
C SER A 3 55.09 -42.38 -23.51
N LYS A 4 54.44 -41.46 -22.79
CA LYS A 4 53.97 -40.17 -23.33
C LYS A 4 53.69 -39.20 -22.18
N GLY A 5 54.34 -38.04 -22.25
CA GLY A 5 54.26 -36.98 -21.25
C GLY A 5 53.30 -35.85 -21.62
N SER A 6 53.20 -34.93 -20.65
CA SER A 6 52.97 -33.49 -20.76
C SER A 6 51.73 -32.98 -21.49
N SER A 7 50.87 -32.22 -20.78
CA SER A 7 50.89 -30.75 -20.84
C SER A 7 49.83 -30.10 -19.94
N ARG A 8 50.24 -29.02 -19.26
CA ARG A 8 49.42 -28.07 -18.49
C ARG A 8 48.46 -27.30 -19.41
N SER A 9 47.27 -26.95 -18.91
CA SER A 9 46.66 -25.65 -19.23
C SER A 9 45.98 -25.04 -18.00
N SER A 10 46.51 -23.90 -17.58
CA SER A 10 45.91 -23.00 -16.60
C SER A 10 44.73 -22.27 -17.22
N SER A 11 43.57 -22.32 -16.56
CA SER A 11 42.44 -21.44 -16.86
C SER A 11 42.23 -20.51 -15.66
N LYS A 12 42.75 -19.28 -15.77
CA LYS A 12 42.38 -18.15 -14.91
C LYS A 12 41.01 -17.66 -15.38
N SER A 13 39.96 -17.89 -14.60
CA SER A 13 38.69 -17.16 -14.76
C SER A 13 38.71 -15.92 -13.87
N VAL A 14 38.94 -14.78 -14.52
CA VAL A 14 38.62 -13.44 -14.01
C VAL A 14 37.14 -13.19 -14.32
N SER A 15 36.34 -12.91 -13.30
CA SER A 15 35.02 -12.28 -13.47
C SER A 15 34.84 -11.22 -12.40
N THR A 16 35.21 -10.00 -12.79
CA THR A 16 34.43 -8.75 -12.66
C THR A 16 33.35 -8.71 -11.59
N GLY A 17 33.58 -7.87 -10.58
CA GLY A 17 32.52 -7.38 -9.71
C GLY A 17 31.60 -6.38 -10.41
N SER A 18 30.36 -6.29 -9.93
CA SER A 18 29.52 -5.08 -9.86
C SER A 18 28.09 -5.51 -9.53
N GLY A 19 27.45 -4.84 -8.57
CA GLY A 19 26.00 -4.86 -8.44
C GLY A 19 25.49 -5.18 -7.04
N SER A 20 25.72 -4.25 -6.11
CA SER A 20 24.79 -3.89 -5.03
C SER A 20 24.05 -5.04 -4.33
N SER A 21 24.60 -5.47 -3.20
CA SER A 21 23.86 -6.13 -2.12
C SER A 21 22.73 -5.21 -1.63
N ILE A 22 21.59 -5.26 -2.30
CA ILE A 22 20.32 -4.86 -1.71
C ILE A 22 20.08 -5.88 -0.61
N THR A 23 20.03 -5.38 0.62
CA THR A 23 19.82 -6.11 1.86
C THR A 23 18.81 -7.24 1.68
N ALA A 24 19.24 -8.47 1.98
CA ALA A 24 18.37 -9.64 2.11
C ALA A 24 17.44 -9.45 3.33
N ILE A 25 16.48 -8.54 3.21
CA ILE A 25 15.36 -8.42 4.13
C ILE A 25 14.50 -9.64 3.84
N GLY A 26 14.36 -10.55 4.81
CA GLY A 26 13.57 -11.76 4.65
C GLY A 26 12.14 -11.44 4.20
N LEU A 27 11.60 -12.25 3.28
CA LEU A 27 10.24 -12.09 2.74
C LEU A 27 9.17 -11.99 3.86
N GLY A 28 9.40 -12.66 4.99
CA GLY A 28 8.55 -12.58 6.19
C GLY A 28 8.60 -11.23 6.91
N GLU A 29 9.77 -10.60 6.99
CA GLU A 29 9.93 -9.26 7.61
C GLU A 29 9.17 -8.21 6.80
N LEU A 30 9.31 -8.23 5.46
CA LEU A 30 8.57 -7.35 4.56
C LEU A 30 7.05 -7.51 4.69
N MET A 31 6.56 -8.73 4.86
CA MET A 31 5.14 -8.99 5.09
C MET A 31 4.65 -8.42 6.44
N LEU A 32 5.45 -8.55 7.49
CA LEU A 32 5.14 -7.98 8.80
C LEU A 32 5.08 -6.45 8.74
N PHE A 33 6.07 -5.81 8.09
CA PHE A 33 6.07 -4.36 7.87
C PHE A 33 4.85 -3.89 7.08
N ALA A 34 4.45 -4.61 6.02
CA ALA A 34 3.27 -4.28 5.24
C ALA A 34 1.97 -4.37 6.06
N LEU A 35 1.85 -5.39 6.93
CA LEU A 35 0.71 -5.54 7.83
C LEU A 35 0.63 -4.42 8.87
N ILE A 36 1.76 -4.09 9.51
CA ILE A 36 1.85 -3.00 10.48
C ILE A 36 1.51 -1.67 9.82
N PHE A 37 2.09 -1.40 8.64
CA PHE A 37 1.80 -0.19 7.88
C PHE A 37 0.31 -0.09 7.54
N LYS A 38 -0.31 -1.18 7.08
CA LYS A 38 -1.75 -1.24 6.80
C LYS A 38 -2.58 -0.94 8.05
N LEU A 39 -2.24 -1.49 9.21
CA LEU A 39 -2.94 -1.21 10.46
C LEU A 39 -2.82 0.26 10.87
N ILE A 40 -1.59 0.78 10.89
CA ILE A 40 -1.32 2.19 11.25
C ILE A 40 -2.09 3.12 10.32
N TYR A 41 -2.08 2.85 9.01
CA TYR A 41 -2.83 3.64 8.04
C TYR A 41 -4.33 3.68 8.37
N ASN A 42 -4.97 2.52 8.56
CA ASN A 42 -6.41 2.48 8.88
C ASN A 42 -6.74 3.15 10.23
N ILE A 43 -5.84 3.06 11.22
CA ILE A 43 -5.98 3.75 12.51
C ILE A 43 -5.91 5.28 12.33
N ILE A 44 -4.97 5.78 11.54
CA ILE A 44 -4.86 7.22 11.25
C ILE A 44 -6.13 7.72 10.57
N ILE A 45 -6.65 6.96 9.60
CA ILE A 45 -7.88 7.32 8.89
C ILE A 45 -9.09 7.37 9.83
N ILE A 46 -9.32 6.35 10.66
CA ILE A 46 -10.48 6.34 11.55
C ILE A 46 -10.39 7.46 12.60
N LEU A 47 -9.20 7.73 13.14
CA LEU A 47 -8.97 8.83 14.07
C LEU A 47 -9.21 10.19 13.40
N TYR A 48 -8.75 10.35 12.16
CA TYR A 48 -8.99 11.56 11.39
C TYR A 48 -10.49 11.80 11.17
N VAL A 49 -11.20 10.79 10.64
CA VAL A 49 -12.62 10.86 10.31
C VAL A 49 -13.47 11.11 11.57
N THR A 50 -13.12 10.48 12.69
CA THR A 50 -13.82 10.68 13.98
C THR A 50 -13.56 12.06 14.56
N ASN A 51 -12.33 12.58 14.45
CA ASN A 51 -12.00 13.93 14.92
C ASN A 51 -12.73 15.04 14.13
N LEU A 52 -13.17 14.73 12.91
CA LEU A 52 -13.99 15.64 12.10
C LEU A 52 -15.46 15.68 12.52
N GLU A 53 -15.96 14.68 13.27
CA GLU A 53 -17.34 14.65 13.82
C GLU A 53 -17.54 15.60 15.01
N ASN A 54 -16.61 16.52 15.24
CA ASN A 54 -16.64 17.37 16.42
C ASN A 54 -17.88 18.27 16.37
N LYS A 55 -18.77 18.14 17.36
CA LYS A 55 -20.10 18.80 17.39
C LYS A 55 -20.04 20.33 17.32
N ASP A 56 -18.89 20.91 17.65
CA ASP A 56 -18.66 22.36 17.61
C ASP A 56 -18.46 22.89 16.17
N CYS A 57 -18.11 22.02 15.22
CA CYS A 57 -17.89 22.40 13.83
C CYS A 57 -18.96 21.72 12.96
N ASN A 58 -19.83 22.51 12.31
CA ASN A 58 -20.91 21.97 11.47
C ASN A 58 -20.38 21.54 10.09
N CYS A 59 -19.63 20.43 10.08
CA CYS A 59 -19.02 19.87 8.89
C CYS A 59 -19.95 18.94 8.13
N ILE A 60 -19.66 18.76 6.83
CA ILE A 60 -20.45 17.89 5.97
C ILE A 60 -20.34 16.43 6.41
N THR A 61 -21.48 15.81 6.71
CA THR A 61 -21.59 14.40 7.06
C THR A 61 -22.30 13.68 5.91
N ASP A 62 -21.51 13.00 5.07
CA ASP A 62 -22.01 12.22 3.95
C ASP A 62 -21.87 10.72 4.22
N TRP A 63 -22.58 9.87 3.47
CA TRP A 63 -22.43 8.41 3.50
C TRP A 63 -20.97 7.93 3.31
N ARG A 64 -20.14 8.74 2.64
CA ARG A 64 -18.71 8.50 2.44
C ARG A 64 -17.94 8.50 3.75
N HIS A 65 -18.31 9.39 4.67
CA HIS A 65 -17.75 9.47 6.01
C HIS A 65 -17.98 8.15 6.75
N ASP A 66 -19.25 7.74 6.83
CA ASP A 66 -19.64 6.49 7.49
C ASP A 66 -18.95 5.28 6.85
N PHE A 67 -18.93 5.23 5.51
CA PHE A 67 -18.27 4.16 4.76
C PHE A 67 -16.79 4.02 5.13
N ILE A 68 -16.03 5.12 5.16
CA ILE A 68 -14.59 5.11 5.50
C ILE A 68 -14.38 4.62 6.94
N LYS A 69 -15.24 5.05 7.88
CA LYS A 69 -15.19 4.65 9.29
C LYS A 69 -15.43 3.15 9.46
N TYR A 70 -16.52 2.64 8.88
CA TYR A 70 -16.86 1.21 8.95
C TYR A 70 -15.86 0.34 8.21
N TYR A 71 -15.43 0.73 7.01
CA TYR A 71 -14.43 -0.01 6.24
C TYR A 71 -13.11 -0.13 7.00
N SER A 72 -12.60 0.98 7.54
CA SER A 72 -11.35 0.98 8.32
C SER A 72 -11.48 0.10 9.58
N GLY A 73 -12.60 0.17 10.27
CA GLY A 73 -12.88 -0.68 11.44
C GLY A 73 -12.93 -2.17 11.11
N VAL A 74 -13.64 -2.54 10.03
CA VAL A 74 -13.71 -3.94 9.55
C VAL A 74 -12.33 -4.46 9.16
N ILE A 75 -11.51 -3.66 8.48
CA ILE A 75 -10.15 -4.06 8.10
C ILE A 75 -9.26 -4.26 9.33
N ILE A 76 -9.32 -3.38 10.32
CA ILE A 76 -8.56 -3.53 11.57
C ILE A 76 -8.97 -4.84 12.27
N LEU A 77 -10.28 -5.07 12.43
CA LEU A 77 -10.80 -6.28 13.06
C LEU A 77 -10.37 -7.54 12.28
N TRP A 78 -10.49 -7.51 10.96
CA TRP A 78 -10.07 -8.61 10.09
C TRP A 78 -8.57 -8.91 10.20
N THR A 79 -7.73 -7.87 10.26
CA THR A 79 -6.29 -8.05 10.42
C THR A 79 -5.93 -8.64 11.79
N ILE A 80 -6.59 -8.21 12.87
CA ILE A 80 -6.40 -8.79 14.21
C ILE A 80 -6.83 -10.26 14.22
N ILE A 81 -8.01 -10.58 13.68
CA ILE A 81 -8.50 -11.96 13.59
C ILE A 81 -7.53 -12.82 12.77
N ALA A 82 -7.06 -12.32 11.62
CA ALA A 82 -6.11 -13.04 10.78
C ALA A 82 -4.77 -13.29 11.47
N PHE A 83 -4.32 -12.35 12.30
CA PHE A 83 -3.10 -12.47 13.09
C PHE A 83 -3.24 -13.50 14.22
N ILE A 84 -4.32 -13.42 15.00
CA ILE A 84 -4.61 -14.36 16.12
C ILE A 84 -4.78 -15.79 15.61
N LEU A 85 -5.51 -15.98 14.51
CA LEU A 85 -5.79 -17.29 13.96
C LEU A 85 -4.60 -17.90 13.18
N HIS A 86 -3.45 -17.21 13.14
CA HIS A 86 -2.21 -17.63 12.47
C HIS A 86 -2.47 -18.36 11.14
N ILE A 87 -3.32 -17.75 10.30
CA ILE A 87 -4.04 -18.53 9.30
C ILE A 87 -3.09 -19.02 8.19
N ASN A 88 -2.66 -20.27 8.29
CA ASN A 88 -2.15 -21.08 7.20
C ASN A 88 -3.30 -21.35 6.21
N LYS A 89 -3.59 -20.36 5.36
CA LYS A 89 -4.79 -20.34 4.52
C LYS A 89 -4.58 -21.11 3.22
N LYS A 90 -4.54 -22.45 3.29
CA LYS A 90 -4.84 -23.34 2.15
C LYS A 90 -6.36 -23.56 2.09
N THR A 91 -7.13 -22.50 1.82
CA THR A 91 -8.57 -22.63 1.57
C THR A 91 -8.89 -22.18 0.15
N GLY A 92 -9.68 -22.97 -0.58
CA GLY A 92 -10.02 -22.72 -1.99
C GLY A 92 -10.73 -21.37 -2.24
N TYR A 93 -11.30 -20.76 -1.20
CA TYR A 93 -11.99 -19.47 -1.26
C TYR A 93 -11.09 -18.24 -1.09
N GLY A 94 -9.77 -18.43 -0.85
CA GLY A 94 -8.84 -17.32 -0.60
C GLY A 94 -8.81 -16.29 -1.73
N ASN A 95 -8.83 -16.74 -3.00
CA ASN A 95 -8.76 -15.84 -4.16
C ASN A 95 -10.02 -14.97 -4.30
N ILE A 96 -11.20 -15.52 -4.03
CA ILE A 96 -12.46 -14.77 -4.13
C ILE A 96 -12.49 -13.66 -3.08
N ILE A 97 -12.15 -13.99 -1.84
CA ILE A 97 -12.09 -13.02 -0.73
C ILE A 97 -11.07 -11.92 -1.06
N ASN A 98 -9.91 -12.28 -1.62
CA ASN A 98 -8.88 -11.30 -1.97
C ASN A 98 -9.33 -10.33 -3.07
N ASN A 99 -10.00 -10.83 -4.11
CA ASN A 99 -10.52 -10.00 -5.20
C ASN A 99 -11.61 -9.03 -4.69
N ILE A 100 -12.51 -9.50 -3.83
CA ILE A 100 -13.53 -8.67 -3.21
C ILE A 100 -12.88 -7.59 -2.33
N ALA A 101 -11.90 -7.97 -1.49
CA ALA A 101 -11.18 -7.03 -0.64
C ALA A 101 -10.43 -5.97 -1.46
N MET A 102 -9.86 -6.35 -2.61
CA MET A 102 -9.22 -5.40 -3.53
C MET A 102 -10.24 -4.38 -4.08
N GLY A 103 -11.42 -4.84 -4.49
CA GLY A 103 -12.51 -3.96 -4.96
C GLY A 103 -12.95 -2.95 -3.90
N PHE A 104 -13.21 -3.40 -2.66
CA PHE A 104 -13.54 -2.49 -1.57
C PHE A 104 -12.39 -1.54 -1.22
N GLY A 105 -11.13 -1.98 -1.38
CA GLY A 105 -9.95 -1.12 -1.22
C GLY A 105 -9.95 0.06 -2.18
N LEU A 106 -10.31 -0.15 -3.45
CA LEU A 106 -10.41 0.92 -4.44
C LEU A 106 -11.56 1.89 -4.10
N ILE A 107 -12.72 1.36 -3.69
CA ILE A 107 -13.85 2.19 -3.26
C ILE A 107 -13.45 3.05 -2.05
N ASN A 108 -12.75 2.48 -1.07
CA ASN A 108 -12.26 3.24 0.09
C ASN A 108 -11.27 4.34 -0.29
N ILE A 109 -10.34 4.06 -1.21
CA ILE A 109 -9.42 5.07 -1.73
C ILE A 109 -10.19 6.20 -2.43
N TYR A 110 -11.18 5.87 -3.25
CA TYR A 110 -12.04 6.85 -3.94
C TYR A 110 -12.87 7.69 -2.96
N CYS A 111 -13.51 7.05 -1.99
CA CYS A 111 -14.28 7.74 -0.95
C CYS A 111 -13.40 8.70 -0.17
N LEU A 112 -12.22 8.25 0.29
CA LEU A 112 -11.27 9.08 1.02
C LEU A 112 -10.76 10.25 0.18
N TYR A 113 -10.39 10.00 -1.09
CA TYR A 113 -9.94 11.02 -2.02
C TYR A 113 -10.97 12.14 -2.19
N THR A 114 -12.21 11.75 -2.48
CA THR A 114 -13.29 12.71 -2.78
C THR A 114 -13.73 13.43 -1.49
N TYR A 115 -13.80 12.71 -0.38
CA TYR A 115 -14.17 13.26 0.93
C TYR A 115 -13.17 14.34 1.39
N VAL A 116 -11.86 14.08 1.30
CA VAL A 116 -10.83 15.08 1.62
C VAL A 116 -10.90 16.30 0.70
N GLY A 117 -11.23 16.12 -0.58
CA GLY A 117 -11.42 17.24 -1.51
C GLY A 117 -12.64 18.11 -1.20
N ASP A 118 -13.74 17.51 -0.74
CA ASP A 118 -14.95 18.27 -0.41
C ASP A 118 -14.86 18.96 0.96
N LEU A 119 -14.04 18.45 1.88
CA LEU A 119 -13.68 19.12 3.12
C LEU A 119 -13.01 20.49 2.89
N GLU A 120 -12.20 20.62 1.85
CA GLU A 120 -11.57 21.89 1.49
C GLU A 120 -12.60 22.91 0.98
N LYS A 121 -13.60 22.45 0.23
CA LYS A 121 -14.64 23.31 -0.36
C LYS A 121 -15.63 23.83 0.68
N THR A 122 -15.96 23.00 1.67
CA THR A 122 -16.99 23.30 2.68
C THR A 122 -16.50 24.20 3.82
N LYS A 123 -15.26 24.74 3.75
CA LYS A 123 -14.67 25.66 4.74
C LYS A 123 -14.74 25.14 6.18
N CYS A 124 -14.51 23.84 6.37
CA CYS A 124 -14.40 23.18 7.68
C CYS A 124 -13.11 23.53 8.45
N LEU A 125 -12.75 24.82 8.49
CA LEU A 125 -11.49 25.32 9.06
C LEU A 125 -11.36 24.95 10.54
N CYS A 126 -12.46 25.00 11.30
CA CYS A 126 -12.53 24.64 12.73
C CYS A 126 -12.06 23.20 13.01
N ALA A 127 -12.51 22.23 12.20
CA ALA A 127 -12.17 20.82 12.39
C ALA A 127 -10.78 20.49 11.78
N ILE A 128 -10.45 21.13 10.66
CA ILE A 128 -9.14 21.01 10.01
C ILE A 128 -8.05 21.58 10.92
N GLU A 129 -8.31 22.68 11.64
CA GLU A 129 -7.34 23.32 12.51
C GLU A 129 -6.88 22.41 13.65
N LYS A 130 -7.83 21.67 14.26
CA LYS A 130 -7.52 20.67 15.28
C LYS A 130 -6.72 19.49 14.74
N THR A 131 -6.85 19.17 13.44
CA THR A 131 -6.23 18.01 12.79
C THR A 131 -5.22 18.39 11.70
N LYS A 132 -4.59 19.57 11.77
CA LYS A 132 -3.70 20.13 10.74
C LYS A 132 -2.67 19.14 10.21
N LYS A 133 -1.98 18.42 11.10
CA LYS A 133 -0.94 17.45 10.73
C LYS A 133 -1.49 16.31 9.87
N THR A 134 -2.61 15.72 10.30
CA THR A 134 -3.24 14.58 9.60
C THR A 134 -3.90 15.02 8.31
N HIS A 135 -4.55 16.18 8.30
CA HIS A 135 -5.13 16.75 7.09
C HIS A 135 -4.05 17.01 6.02
N TYR A 136 -2.93 17.61 6.40
CA TYR A 136 -1.80 17.85 5.50
C TYR A 136 -1.21 16.55 4.95
N PHE A 137 -1.07 15.53 5.80
CA PHE A 137 -0.64 14.19 5.37
C PHE A 137 -1.60 13.60 4.33
N LEU A 138 -2.91 13.64 4.57
CA LEU A 138 -3.92 13.10 3.64
C LEU A 138 -4.00 13.90 2.35
N TYR A 139 -3.79 15.21 2.43
CA TYR A 139 -3.70 16.09 1.26
C TYR A 139 -2.52 15.70 0.37
N ILE A 140 -1.32 15.50 0.94
CA ILE A 140 -0.17 15.01 0.18
C ILE A 140 -0.44 13.61 -0.37
N TRP A 141 -1.01 12.73 0.45
CA TRP A 141 -1.35 11.36 0.04
C TRP A 141 -2.27 11.33 -1.18
N ARG A 142 -3.18 12.30 -1.30
CA ARG A 142 -4.03 12.49 -2.49
C ARG A 142 -3.21 12.60 -3.78
N TYR A 143 -2.18 13.43 -3.78
CA TYR A 143 -1.30 13.61 -4.96
C TYR A 143 -0.42 12.40 -5.21
N VAL A 144 0.07 11.76 -4.15
CA VAL A 144 0.87 10.54 -4.25
C VAL A 144 0.08 9.42 -4.94
N ILE A 145 -1.20 9.21 -4.59
CA ILE A 145 -2.06 8.23 -5.25
C ILE A 145 -2.20 8.52 -6.74
N VAL A 146 -2.48 9.78 -7.11
CA VAL A 146 -2.63 10.19 -8.52
C VAL A 146 -1.33 9.96 -9.29
N ALA A 147 -0.19 10.33 -8.71
CA ALA A 147 1.12 10.11 -9.31
C ALA A 147 1.41 8.61 -9.53
N ILE A 148 1.09 7.75 -8.56
CA ILE A 148 1.26 6.29 -8.68
C ILE A 148 0.39 5.73 -9.81
N ILE A 149 -0.86 6.17 -9.94
CA ILE A 149 -1.75 5.72 -11.02
C ILE A 149 -1.18 6.11 -12.39
N ILE A 150 -0.71 7.36 -12.54
CA ILE A 150 -0.09 7.82 -13.79
C ILE A 150 1.17 7.01 -14.11
N LEU A 151 2.04 6.77 -13.13
CA LEU A 151 3.25 5.95 -13.31
C LEU A 151 2.91 4.51 -13.69
N ALA A 152 1.87 3.92 -13.10
CA ALA A 152 1.41 2.58 -13.44
C ALA A 152 0.85 2.51 -14.87
N LEU A 153 0.15 3.54 -15.35
CA LEU A 153 -0.32 3.59 -16.73
C LEU A 153 0.85 3.74 -17.71
N LEU A 154 1.83 4.58 -17.39
CA LEU A 154 3.03 4.76 -18.21
C LEU A 154 3.83 3.46 -18.33
N SER A 155 4.00 2.71 -17.23
CA SER A 155 4.74 1.44 -17.26
C SER A 155 4.08 0.39 -18.14
N VAL A 156 2.74 0.33 -18.16
CA VAL A 156 1.98 -0.54 -19.07
C VAL A 156 2.21 -0.14 -20.53
N ILE A 157 2.16 1.16 -20.84
CA ILE A 157 2.38 1.67 -22.21
C ILE A 157 3.80 1.32 -22.69
N PHE A 158 4.83 1.65 -21.90
CA PHE A 158 6.22 1.32 -22.25
C PHE A 158 6.46 -0.18 -22.36
N GLY A 159 5.84 -0.99 -21.49
CA GLY A 159 5.90 -2.44 -21.56
C GLY A 159 5.30 -2.99 -22.85
N SER A 160 4.14 -2.45 -23.27
CA SER A 160 3.50 -2.84 -24.53
C SER A 160 4.32 -2.46 -25.77
N MET A 161 4.96 -1.28 -25.77
CA MET A 161 5.84 -0.85 -26.86
C MET A 161 7.10 -1.71 -26.98
N ALA A 162 7.60 -2.25 -25.87
CA ALA A 162 8.79 -3.12 -25.87
C ALA A 162 8.54 -4.50 -26.50
N GLN A 163 7.29 -4.99 -26.54
CA GLN A 163 6.94 -6.31 -27.11
C GLN A 163 6.75 -6.28 -28.64
N ILE A 164 6.70 -5.09 -29.24
CA ILE A 164 6.43 -4.90 -30.68
C ILE A 164 7.74 -4.78 -31.49
N LYS A 165 8.90 -4.73 -30.83
CA LYS A 165 10.24 -4.76 -31.46
C LYS A 165 10.83 -6.15 -31.43
#